data_AF-A0A3M1SFU9-F1
#
_entry.id   AF-A0A3M1SFU9-F1
#
_cell.length_a   1.000
_cell.length_b   1.000
_cell.length_c   1.000
_cell.angle_alpha   90.00
_cell.angle_beta   90.00
_cell.angle_gamma   90.00
#
_symmetry.space_group_name_H-M   'P 1'
#
loop_
_entity.id
_entity.type
_entity.pdbx_description
1 polymer ?
#
loop_
_entity_poly.entity_id
_entity_poly.type
_entity_poly.pdbx_seq_one_letter_code
_entity_poly.pdbx_strand_id
1 'polypeptide(L)'
;RVEDRRGISHLTVARSKDGVTDWRIDPQPTLLPDPENYPEEIWGIEDPRITWIDELGKYAVVYTSYSTSGPLVSLALTEDFKTFERHGVIMPPEDKDAALFPRRFDGRWVLIHRPISNYPLTKANIWISYSPDLKHWGDHCVLLEARRGAWWDANKIGLSPPPIETEEGWLIIYHGVKTTPAGCIYRLGLALLDLEDPKRVIARGDEWIFGPDEPYERLGDVSDVVFPCGVVCNADEILLYYGAADTSIALAKGSLKELLQWLKKSSS
;
A
#
# COMPACT_ATOMS: atom_id res chain seq x y z
N ARG A 1 1.28 6.07 -10.11
CA ARG A 1 0.09 6.92 -10.34
C ARG A 1 0.56 8.15 -11.10
N VAL A 2 -0.19 8.59 -12.10
CA VAL A 2 -0.02 9.91 -12.73
C VAL A 2 -1.40 10.55 -12.79
N GLU A 3 -1.50 11.83 -12.46
CA GLU A 3 -2.72 12.61 -12.61
C GLU A 3 -2.61 13.47 -13.87
N ASP A 4 -3.67 13.50 -14.69
CA ASP A 4 -3.71 14.39 -15.84
C ASP A 4 -4.18 15.80 -15.45
N ARG A 5 -4.13 16.75 -16.41
CA ARG A 5 -4.51 18.15 -16.15
C ARG A 5 -6.00 18.37 -15.88
N ARG A 6 -6.84 17.33 -15.92
CA ARG A 6 -8.25 17.37 -15.53
C ARG A 6 -8.43 16.94 -14.07
N GLY A 7 -7.38 16.44 -13.42
CA GLY A 7 -7.46 15.84 -12.09
C GLY A 7 -7.85 14.37 -12.12
N ILE A 8 -7.72 13.68 -13.25
CA ILE A 8 -8.06 12.25 -13.37
C ILE A 8 -6.79 11.41 -13.36
N SER A 9 -6.72 10.50 -12.40
CA SER A 9 -5.57 9.63 -12.19
C SER A 9 -5.63 8.35 -13.03
N HIS A 10 -4.45 7.90 -13.46
CA HIS A 10 -4.23 6.66 -14.19
C HIS A 10 -2.90 6.01 -13.76
N LEU A 11 -2.66 4.78 -14.22
CA LEU A 11 -1.39 4.08 -13.99
C LEU A 11 -0.58 4.03 -15.29
N THR A 12 0.70 4.41 -15.18
CA THR A 12 1.66 4.36 -16.28
C THR A 12 2.88 3.61 -15.80
N VAL A 13 3.30 2.64 -16.60
CA VAL A 13 4.49 1.84 -16.32
C VAL A 13 5.72 2.70 -16.53
N ALA A 14 6.64 2.60 -15.58
CA ALA A 14 8.00 3.08 -15.72
C ALA A 14 8.93 1.87 -15.62
N ARG A 15 9.97 1.82 -16.46
CA ARG A 15 10.93 0.72 -16.51
C ARG A 15 12.34 1.24 -16.28
N SER A 16 13.07 0.57 -15.40
CA SER A 16 14.50 0.79 -15.17
C SER A 16 15.20 -0.57 -15.07
N LYS A 17 16.43 -0.64 -15.56
CA LYS A 17 17.24 -1.88 -15.50
C LYS A 17 17.82 -2.14 -14.11
N ASP A 18 18.17 -1.08 -13.39
CA ASP A 18 18.77 -1.15 -12.06
C ASP A 18 17.80 -0.77 -10.94
N GLY A 19 16.60 -0.27 -11.30
CA GLY A 19 15.61 0.23 -10.35
C GLY A 19 15.97 1.56 -9.72
N VAL A 20 17.02 2.25 -10.18
CA VAL A 20 17.53 3.49 -9.57
C VAL A 20 17.61 4.61 -10.61
N THR A 21 18.20 4.32 -11.77
CA THR A 21 18.48 5.31 -12.82
C THR A 21 17.78 4.96 -14.13
N ASP A 22 17.82 5.90 -15.07
CA ASP A 22 17.32 5.74 -16.44
C ASP A 22 15.87 5.22 -16.55
N TRP A 23 15.00 5.68 -15.65
CA TRP A 23 13.58 5.33 -15.69
C TRP A 23 12.95 5.81 -17.01
N ARG A 24 12.43 4.86 -17.78
CA ARG A 24 11.67 5.11 -19.00
C ARG A 24 10.20 4.94 -18.71
N ILE A 25 9.48 6.05 -18.70
CA ILE A 25 8.03 6.09 -18.53
C ILE A 25 7.39 5.84 -19.89
N ASP A 26 6.39 4.98 -19.93
CA ASP A 26 5.64 4.74 -21.16
C ASP A 26 5.00 6.05 -21.66
N PRO A 27 5.00 6.29 -22.98
CA PRO A 27 4.56 7.57 -23.55
C PRO A 27 3.04 7.76 -23.47
N GLN A 28 2.29 6.70 -23.11
CA GLN A 28 0.85 6.68 -22.94
C GLN A 28 0.52 5.94 -21.64
N PRO A 29 -0.62 6.28 -21.02
CA PRO A 29 -1.17 5.53 -19.88
C PRO A 29 -1.20 4.03 -20.15
N THR A 30 -0.70 3.23 -19.22
CA THR A 30 -0.68 1.77 -19.35
C THR A 30 -2.01 1.15 -18.91
N LEU A 31 -2.60 1.69 -17.86
CA LEU A 31 -3.95 1.37 -17.41
C LEU A 31 -4.69 2.69 -17.18
N LEU A 32 -5.66 2.97 -18.05
CA LEU A 32 -6.62 4.07 -17.87
C LEU A 32 -7.76 3.62 -16.95
N PRO A 33 -8.46 4.55 -16.27
CA PRO A 33 -9.78 4.25 -15.74
C PRO A 33 -10.76 3.93 -16.88
N ASP A 34 -11.72 3.06 -16.62
CA ASP A 34 -12.75 2.62 -17.59
C ASP A 34 -14.15 2.69 -16.95
N PRO A 35 -14.70 3.90 -16.77
CA PRO A 35 -15.99 4.09 -16.10
C PRO A 35 -17.21 3.53 -16.87
N GLU A 36 -17.06 3.17 -18.14
CA GLU A 36 -18.14 2.54 -18.91
C GLU A 36 -18.37 1.11 -18.45
N ASN A 37 -17.29 0.37 -18.18
CA ASN A 37 -17.35 -1.04 -17.73
C ASN A 37 -17.14 -1.20 -16.22
N TYR A 38 -16.44 -0.25 -15.58
CA TYR A 38 -16.10 -0.20 -14.15
C TYR A 38 -16.44 1.20 -13.61
N PRO A 39 -17.73 1.49 -13.36
CA PRO A 39 -18.19 2.84 -12.98
C PRO A 39 -17.50 3.43 -11.74
N GLU A 40 -16.93 2.58 -10.89
CA GLU A 40 -16.19 2.95 -9.70
C GLU A 40 -14.83 3.62 -9.99
N GLU A 41 -14.39 3.63 -11.25
CA GLU A 41 -13.16 4.30 -11.70
C GLU A 41 -13.41 5.72 -12.24
N ILE A 42 -14.62 6.27 -12.10
CA ILE A 42 -15.04 7.54 -12.73
C ILE A 42 -14.17 8.75 -12.42
N TRP A 43 -13.48 8.77 -11.27
CA TRP A 43 -12.55 9.84 -10.90
C TRP A 43 -11.08 9.41 -10.96
N GLY A 44 -10.80 8.21 -11.47
CA GLY A 44 -9.45 7.71 -11.69
C GLY A 44 -9.10 6.50 -10.85
N ILE A 45 -7.84 6.07 -11.01
CA ILE A 45 -7.26 4.90 -10.34
C ILE A 45 -5.88 5.22 -9.75
N GLU A 46 -5.66 4.77 -8.51
CA GLU A 46 -4.59 5.30 -7.66
C GLU A 46 -3.85 4.23 -6.84
N ASP A 47 -2.71 4.65 -6.31
CA ASP A 47 -1.90 3.96 -5.31
C ASP A 47 -1.75 2.43 -5.52
N PRO A 48 -1.27 1.98 -6.68
CA PRO A 48 -1.18 0.55 -6.97
C PRO A 48 -0.12 -0.12 -6.09
N ARG A 49 -0.48 -1.28 -5.54
CA ARG A 49 0.44 -2.24 -4.92
C ARG A 49 0.49 -3.47 -5.82
N ILE A 50 1.70 -3.88 -6.18
CA ILE A 50 1.92 -4.93 -7.17
C ILE A 50 2.61 -6.11 -6.49
N THR A 51 1.98 -7.27 -6.55
CA THR A 51 2.50 -8.52 -5.98
C THR A 51 2.58 -9.57 -7.07
N TRP A 52 3.75 -10.21 -7.24
CA TRP A 52 3.86 -11.40 -8.09
C TRP A 52 3.25 -12.60 -7.36
N ILE A 53 2.40 -13.37 -8.05
CA ILE A 53 1.73 -14.55 -7.50
C ILE A 53 2.14 -15.76 -8.33
N ASP A 54 3.03 -16.59 -7.78
CA ASP A 54 3.59 -17.76 -8.48
C ASP A 54 2.51 -18.75 -8.95
N GLU A 55 1.50 -19.02 -8.10
CA GLU A 55 0.40 -19.95 -8.43
C GLU A 55 -0.39 -19.51 -9.67
N LEU A 56 -0.48 -18.20 -9.92
CA LEU A 56 -1.21 -17.63 -11.06
C LEU A 56 -0.31 -17.38 -12.27
N GLY A 57 1.01 -17.29 -12.07
CA GLY A 57 1.96 -16.80 -13.08
C GLY A 57 1.68 -15.35 -13.50
N LYS A 58 1.12 -14.53 -12.59
CA LYS A 58 0.67 -13.16 -12.87
C LYS A 58 1.09 -12.20 -11.76
N TYR A 59 1.25 -10.93 -12.14
CA TYR A 59 1.24 -9.82 -11.20
C TYR A 59 -0.19 -9.45 -10.86
N ALA A 60 -0.51 -9.42 -9.57
CA ALA A 60 -1.72 -8.81 -9.05
C ALA A 60 -1.46 -7.33 -8.76
N VAL A 61 -2.24 -6.47 -9.40
CA VAL A 61 -2.26 -5.02 -9.19
C VAL A 61 -3.50 -4.70 -8.36
N VAL A 62 -3.31 -4.49 -7.06
CA VAL A 62 -4.36 -3.98 -6.17
C VAL A 62 -4.26 -2.46 -6.16
N TYR A 63 -5.34 -1.77 -6.48
CA TYR A 63 -5.35 -0.32 -6.62
C TYR A 63 -6.64 0.29 -6.06
N THR A 64 -6.59 1.59 -5.79
CA THR A 64 -7.77 2.35 -5.39
C THR A 64 -8.54 2.77 -6.64
N SER A 65 -9.82 2.42 -6.76
CA SER A 65 -10.74 3.05 -7.71
C SER A 65 -11.46 4.19 -6.99
N TYR A 66 -11.48 5.39 -7.59
CA TYR A 66 -12.12 6.55 -6.96
C TYR A 66 -13.43 6.89 -7.65
N SER A 67 -14.51 6.91 -6.85
CA SER A 67 -15.88 7.06 -7.34
C SER A 67 -16.70 8.04 -6.53
N THR A 68 -17.92 8.30 -7.02
CA THR A 68 -18.95 9.07 -6.32
C THR A 68 -19.32 8.53 -4.93
N SER A 69 -19.04 7.25 -4.67
CA SER A 69 -19.28 6.60 -3.36
C SER A 69 -18.05 6.61 -2.45
N GLY A 70 -16.94 7.22 -2.88
CA GLY A 70 -15.66 7.21 -2.18
C GLY A 70 -14.63 6.28 -2.82
N PRO A 71 -13.44 6.11 -2.19
CA PRO A 71 -12.41 5.17 -2.63
C PRO A 71 -12.82 3.72 -2.37
N LEU A 72 -12.54 2.84 -3.34
CA LEU A 72 -12.76 1.40 -3.28
C LEU A 72 -11.46 0.67 -3.59
N VAL A 73 -11.33 -0.57 -3.11
CA VAL A 73 -10.23 -1.45 -3.50
C VAL A 73 -10.65 -2.27 -4.72
N SER A 74 -9.85 -2.19 -5.78
CA SER A 74 -10.01 -2.96 -7.01
C SER A 74 -8.78 -3.81 -7.31
N LEU A 75 -8.97 -4.82 -8.14
CA LEU A 75 -7.94 -5.76 -8.56
C LEU A 75 -7.89 -5.88 -10.09
N ALA A 76 -6.67 -5.89 -10.63
CA ALA A 76 -6.39 -6.35 -11.98
C ALA A 76 -5.20 -7.30 -11.98
N LEU A 77 -5.19 -8.27 -12.90
CA LEU A 77 -4.08 -9.18 -13.11
C LEU A 77 -3.38 -8.89 -14.45
N THR A 78 -2.07 -9.06 -14.49
CA THR A 78 -1.27 -8.88 -15.73
C THR A 78 -0.05 -9.80 -15.74
N GLU A 79 0.37 -10.23 -16.92
CA GLU A 79 1.61 -10.98 -17.14
C GLU A 79 2.74 -10.09 -17.66
N ASP A 80 2.39 -8.97 -18.30
CA ASP A 80 3.31 -8.20 -19.16
C ASP A 80 3.29 -6.68 -18.93
N PHE A 81 2.41 -6.21 -18.05
CA PHE A 81 2.12 -4.79 -17.84
C PHE A 81 1.78 -4.05 -19.14
N LYS A 82 1.03 -4.70 -20.04
CA LYS A 82 0.43 -4.11 -21.23
C LYS A 82 -1.04 -4.49 -21.34
N THR A 83 -1.36 -5.74 -21.03
CA THR A 83 -2.71 -6.26 -20.99
C THR A 83 -3.12 -6.53 -19.55
N PHE A 84 -4.34 -6.14 -19.20
CA PHE A 84 -4.86 -6.25 -17.84
C PHE A 84 -6.21 -6.97 -17.85
N GLU A 85 -6.28 -8.06 -17.10
CA GLU A 85 -7.53 -8.71 -16.72
C GLU A 85 -8.08 -7.98 -15.49
N ARG A 86 -9.03 -7.08 -15.70
CA ARG A 86 -9.68 -6.37 -14.59
C ARG A 86 -10.69 -7.29 -13.91
N HIS A 87 -10.52 -7.49 -12.61
CA HIS A 87 -11.53 -8.12 -11.75
C HIS A 87 -12.55 -7.08 -11.24
N GLY A 88 -12.16 -5.80 -11.25
CA GLY A 88 -12.96 -4.70 -10.72
C GLY A 88 -12.86 -4.61 -9.20
N VAL A 89 -13.90 -4.05 -8.59
CA VAL A 89 -13.98 -3.82 -7.15
C VAL A 89 -14.02 -5.14 -6.38
N ILE A 90 -13.15 -5.24 -5.38
CA ILE A 90 -13.06 -6.38 -4.46
C ILE A 90 -13.41 -6.02 -3.01
N MET A 91 -13.39 -4.73 -2.65
CA MET A 91 -13.91 -4.23 -1.36
C MET A 91 -14.80 -2.98 -1.55
N PRO A 92 -15.92 -2.89 -0.81
CA PRO A 92 -16.82 -1.73 -0.88
C PRO A 92 -16.18 -0.47 -0.28
N PRO A 93 -16.69 0.74 -0.60
CA PRO A 93 -16.18 1.97 -0.03
C PRO A 93 -16.67 2.19 1.42
N GLU A 94 -15.98 2.99 2.22
CA GLU A 94 -14.68 3.60 1.93
C GLU A 94 -13.54 2.65 2.30
N ASP A 95 -12.67 2.32 1.36
CA ASP A 95 -11.55 1.39 1.58
C ASP A 95 -10.38 1.70 0.63
N LYS A 96 -9.16 1.47 1.10
CA LYS A 96 -7.91 1.70 0.36
C LYS A 96 -6.72 1.03 1.04
N ASP A 97 -5.50 1.39 0.64
CA ASP A 97 -4.24 0.93 1.26
C ASP A 97 -4.14 -0.59 1.27
N ALA A 98 -4.41 -1.20 0.12
CA ALA A 98 -4.60 -2.63 0.00
C ALA A 98 -3.52 -3.33 -0.81
N ALA A 99 -3.16 -4.54 -0.39
CA ALA A 99 -2.28 -5.43 -1.13
C ALA A 99 -2.60 -6.90 -0.82
N LEU A 100 -2.37 -7.77 -1.82
CA LEU A 100 -2.41 -9.21 -1.63
C LEU A 100 -1.08 -9.71 -1.08
N PHE A 101 -1.16 -10.73 -0.24
CA PHE A 101 -0.01 -11.61 0.00
C PHE A 101 0.34 -12.39 -1.28
N PRO A 102 1.63 -12.77 -1.47
CA PRO A 102 2.07 -13.45 -2.69
C PRO A 102 1.66 -14.92 -2.77
N ARG A 103 1.02 -15.46 -1.72
CA ARG A 103 0.53 -16.85 -1.67
C ARG A 103 -0.74 -16.98 -0.84
N ARG A 104 -1.40 -18.14 -0.96
CA ARG A 104 -2.56 -18.50 -0.16
C ARG A 104 -2.17 -18.97 1.25
N PHE A 105 -3.11 -18.80 2.18
CA PHE A 105 -3.06 -19.30 3.54
C PHE A 105 -4.31 -20.13 3.79
N ASP A 106 -4.12 -21.38 4.22
CA ASP A 106 -5.20 -22.37 4.35
C ASP A 106 -6.10 -22.43 3.10
N GLY A 107 -5.47 -22.44 1.91
CA GLY A 107 -6.14 -22.53 0.61
C GLY A 107 -6.88 -21.25 0.17
N ARG A 108 -6.77 -20.14 0.89
CA ARG A 108 -7.45 -18.86 0.61
C ARG A 108 -6.47 -17.74 0.30
N TRP A 109 -6.87 -16.87 -0.60
CA TRP A 109 -6.21 -15.59 -0.85
C TRP A 109 -6.39 -14.66 0.34
N VAL A 110 -5.39 -13.84 0.61
CA VAL A 110 -5.37 -12.95 1.76
C VAL A 110 -5.05 -11.53 1.30
N LEU A 111 -5.91 -10.59 1.69
CA LEU A 111 -5.79 -9.17 1.40
C LEU A 111 -5.62 -8.41 2.71
N ILE A 112 -4.60 -7.56 2.79
CA ILE A 112 -4.55 -6.48 3.78
C ILE A 112 -5.16 -5.25 3.13
N HIS A 113 -5.98 -4.50 3.86
CA HIS A 113 -6.68 -3.31 3.38
C HIS A 113 -7.08 -2.40 4.55
N ARG A 114 -7.78 -1.30 4.28
CA ARG A 114 -8.02 -0.25 5.27
C ARG A 114 -9.39 0.39 5.07
N PRO A 115 -10.46 -0.25 5.57
CA PRO A 115 -11.77 0.35 5.70
C PRO A 115 -11.71 1.66 6.50
N ILE A 116 -12.37 2.69 6.00
CA ILE A 116 -12.51 3.99 6.63
C ILE A 116 -13.96 4.16 7.05
N SER A 117 -14.16 4.48 8.32
CA SER A 117 -15.48 4.87 8.82
C SER A 117 -15.48 6.38 9.10
N ASN A 118 -16.51 7.04 8.59
CA ASN A 118 -16.79 8.45 8.86
C ASN A 118 -17.56 8.66 10.17
N TYR A 119 -17.81 7.60 10.93
CA TYR A 119 -18.47 7.72 12.22
C TYR A 119 -17.53 8.44 13.22
N PRO A 120 -18.03 9.40 14.02
CA PRO A 120 -17.18 10.08 14.99
C PRO A 120 -16.47 9.10 15.91
N LEU A 121 -15.21 9.40 16.22
CA LEU A 121 -14.34 8.59 17.08
C LEU A 121 -13.91 7.24 16.49
N THR A 122 -14.31 6.82 15.28
CA THR A 122 -13.71 5.62 14.67
C THR A 122 -12.26 5.87 14.27
N LYS A 123 -11.50 4.78 14.23
CA LYS A 123 -10.11 4.75 13.78
C LYS A 123 -10.06 4.09 12.42
N ALA A 124 -9.18 4.58 11.56
CA ALA A 124 -8.79 3.90 10.33
C ALA A 124 -7.70 2.86 10.69
N ASN A 125 -8.16 1.66 11.05
CA ASN A 125 -7.33 0.51 11.37
C ASN A 125 -6.92 -0.24 10.10
N ILE A 126 -5.86 -1.04 10.15
CA ILE A 126 -5.53 -2.01 9.09
C ILE A 126 -6.33 -3.29 9.35
N TRP A 127 -6.95 -3.81 8.30
CA TRP A 127 -7.75 -5.02 8.31
C TRP A 127 -7.15 -6.07 7.40
N ILE A 128 -7.53 -7.32 7.62
CA ILE A 128 -7.18 -8.48 6.82
C ILE A 128 -8.44 -9.26 6.47
N SER A 129 -8.51 -9.73 5.23
CA SER A 129 -9.67 -10.41 4.65
C SER A 129 -9.25 -11.60 3.80
N TYR A 130 -10.16 -12.56 3.65
CA TYR A 130 -9.90 -13.83 2.99
C TYR A 130 -10.84 -14.05 1.82
N SER A 131 -10.35 -14.71 0.77
CA SER A 131 -11.15 -15.09 -0.39
C SER A 131 -10.79 -16.46 -0.94
N PRO A 132 -11.78 -17.29 -1.35
CA PRO A 132 -11.50 -18.53 -2.05
C PRO A 132 -11.13 -18.31 -3.54
N ASP A 133 -11.45 -17.16 -4.13
CA ASP A 133 -11.50 -16.98 -5.58
C ASP A 133 -11.10 -15.57 -6.09
N LEU A 134 -10.52 -14.73 -5.25
CA LEU A 134 -10.16 -13.32 -5.52
C LEU A 134 -11.34 -12.38 -5.79
N LYS A 135 -12.58 -12.86 -5.65
CA LYS A 135 -13.79 -12.09 -5.94
C LYS A 135 -14.69 -11.94 -4.73
N HIS A 136 -14.95 -13.04 -4.03
CA HIS A 136 -15.79 -13.05 -2.83
C HIS A 136 -14.89 -12.98 -1.61
N TRP A 137 -14.98 -11.88 -0.88
CA TRP A 137 -14.15 -11.63 0.29
C TRP A 137 -14.98 -11.70 1.57
N GLY A 138 -14.41 -12.30 2.61
CA GLY A 138 -15.04 -12.52 3.90
C GLY A 138 -14.00 -12.69 5.00
N ASP A 139 -14.45 -13.16 6.17
CA ASP A 139 -13.62 -13.38 7.36
C ASP A 139 -12.75 -12.18 7.74
N HIS A 140 -13.34 -10.99 7.59
CA HIS A 140 -12.71 -9.72 7.87
C HIS A 140 -12.37 -9.61 9.36
N CYS A 141 -11.12 -9.28 9.68
CA CYS A 141 -10.73 -8.94 11.05
C CYS A 141 -9.74 -7.78 11.09
N VAL A 142 -9.75 -7.05 12.21
CA VAL A 142 -8.75 -6.01 12.46
C VAL A 142 -7.39 -6.69 12.61
N LEU A 143 -6.43 -6.31 11.78
CA LEU A 143 -5.05 -6.78 11.84
C LEU A 143 -4.22 -5.89 12.77
N LEU A 144 -4.32 -4.56 12.57
CA LEU A 144 -3.60 -3.59 13.36
C LEU A 144 -4.52 -2.43 13.74
N GLU A 145 -4.63 -2.17 15.03
CA GLU A 145 -5.36 -1.00 15.51
C GLU A 145 -4.51 0.26 15.41
N ALA A 146 -5.09 1.36 14.89
CA ALA A 146 -4.48 2.67 15.04
C ALA A 146 -4.39 3.02 16.52
N ARG A 147 -3.32 3.73 16.91
CA ARG A 147 -3.21 4.28 18.27
C ARG A 147 -4.10 5.52 18.41
N ARG A 148 -4.06 6.20 19.56
CA ARG A 148 -4.83 7.44 19.81
C ARG A 148 -3.98 8.51 20.47
N GLY A 149 -4.43 9.76 20.43
CA GLY A 149 -3.80 10.84 21.20
C GLY A 149 -2.47 11.29 20.60
N ALA A 150 -1.41 11.29 21.42
CA ALA A 150 -0.13 11.90 21.06
C ALA A 150 0.70 11.09 20.04
N TRP A 151 0.39 9.81 19.84
CA TRP A 151 1.13 8.92 18.93
C TRP A 151 1.24 9.44 17.50
N TRP A 152 2.35 9.09 16.84
CA TRP A 152 2.63 9.46 15.46
C TRP A 152 1.68 8.76 14.47
N ASP A 153 1.19 7.57 14.83
CA ASP A 153 0.23 6.74 14.09
C ASP A 153 -1.17 6.74 14.72
N ALA A 154 -1.56 7.89 15.27
CA ALA A 154 -2.84 8.08 15.94
C ALA A 154 -3.99 8.19 14.93
N ASN A 155 -5.09 7.48 15.22
CA ASN A 155 -6.39 7.50 14.53
C ASN A 155 -6.39 6.96 13.09
N LYS A 156 -5.29 7.04 12.34
CA LYS A 156 -5.21 6.57 10.96
C LYS A 156 -3.87 5.92 10.65
N ILE A 157 -3.93 4.63 10.30
CA ILE A 157 -2.84 3.84 9.72
C ILE A 157 -3.32 3.16 8.44
N GLY A 158 -2.39 2.72 7.61
CA GLY A 158 -2.66 1.95 6.39
C GLY A 158 -1.43 1.20 5.92
N LEU A 159 -1.62 0.11 5.19
CA LEU A 159 -0.51 -0.60 4.58
C LEU A 159 0.18 0.29 3.54
N SER A 160 1.51 0.22 3.47
CA SER A 160 2.28 0.91 2.46
C SER A 160 2.57 -0.03 1.28
N PRO A 161 3.75 -0.69 1.14
CA PRO A 161 3.96 -1.71 0.12
C PRO A 161 3.34 -3.08 0.53
N PRO A 162 3.28 -4.06 -0.39
CA PRO A 162 2.94 -5.44 -0.06
C PRO A 162 3.81 -6.02 1.08
N PRO A 163 3.29 -6.99 1.87
CA PRO A 163 4.06 -7.67 2.90
C PRO A 163 5.33 -8.34 2.35
N ILE A 164 6.43 -8.21 3.08
CA ILE A 164 7.73 -8.78 2.71
C ILE A 164 7.92 -10.09 3.48
N GLU A 165 8.09 -11.21 2.77
CA GLU A 165 8.38 -12.50 3.40
C GLU A 165 9.81 -12.52 3.95
N THR A 166 9.97 -12.98 5.19
CA THR A 166 11.27 -13.15 5.84
C THR A 166 11.28 -14.46 6.63
N GLU A 167 12.45 -14.95 7.02
CA GLU A 167 12.58 -16.13 7.89
C GLU A 167 11.91 -15.94 9.27
N GLU A 168 11.66 -14.68 9.67
CA GLU A 168 11.09 -14.33 10.97
C GLU A 168 9.57 -14.09 10.93
N GLY A 169 8.98 -14.05 9.73
CA GLY A 169 7.59 -13.68 9.50
C GLY A 169 7.41 -12.67 8.36
N TRP A 170 6.20 -12.16 8.21
CA TRP A 170 5.87 -11.15 7.22
C TRP A 170 6.13 -9.75 7.77
N LEU A 171 7.17 -9.09 7.30
CA LEU A 171 7.44 -7.70 7.63
C LEU A 171 6.46 -6.81 6.85
N ILE A 172 5.66 -6.04 7.57
CA ILE A 172 4.82 -4.99 6.98
C ILE A 172 5.42 -3.62 7.32
N ILE A 173 5.57 -2.80 6.28
CA ILE A 173 5.81 -1.37 6.40
C ILE A 173 4.44 -0.70 6.29
N TYR A 174 4.07 0.07 7.30
CA TYR A 174 2.78 0.76 7.34
C TYR A 174 2.98 2.25 7.56
N HIS A 175 2.11 3.07 6.98
CA HIS A 175 2.09 4.49 7.27
C HIS A 175 1.18 4.79 8.45
N GLY A 176 1.54 5.81 9.22
CA GLY A 176 0.75 6.38 10.30
C GLY A 176 0.66 7.89 10.12
N VAL A 177 -0.50 8.44 10.45
CA VAL A 177 -0.80 9.84 10.16
C VAL A 177 -1.01 10.62 11.45
N LYS A 178 -0.16 11.63 11.64
CA LYS A 178 -0.30 12.59 12.72
C LYS A 178 -1.01 13.84 12.23
N THR A 179 -2.23 14.08 12.69
CA THR A 179 -2.89 15.37 12.47
C THR A 179 -2.32 16.43 13.42
N THR A 180 -1.93 17.56 12.85
CA THR A 180 -1.44 18.76 13.54
C THR A 180 -2.25 19.98 13.11
N PRO A 181 -2.15 21.13 13.80
CA PRO A 181 -2.81 22.36 13.35
C PRO A 181 -2.40 22.83 11.94
N ALA A 182 -1.20 22.46 11.48
CA ALA A 182 -0.69 22.83 10.15
C ALA A 182 -1.08 21.84 9.05
N GLY A 183 -1.59 20.66 9.40
CA GLY A 183 -1.85 19.59 8.45
C GLY A 183 -1.51 18.21 8.99
N CYS A 184 -1.54 17.22 8.11
CA CYS A 184 -1.20 15.83 8.44
C CYS A 184 0.26 15.54 8.11
N ILE A 185 0.94 14.78 8.97
CA ILE A 185 2.28 14.28 8.71
C ILE A 185 2.21 12.76 8.55
N TYR A 186 2.65 12.23 7.42
CA TYR A 186 2.69 10.79 7.13
C TYR A 186 4.09 10.25 7.41
N ARG A 187 4.19 9.27 8.30
CA ARG A 187 5.45 8.59 8.65
C ARG A 187 5.28 7.08 8.54
N LEU A 188 6.37 6.34 8.54
CA LEU A 188 6.38 4.88 8.41
C LEU A 188 6.80 4.20 9.70
N GLY A 189 6.12 3.11 10.03
CA GLY A 189 6.48 2.19 11.08
C GLY A 189 6.51 0.76 10.57
N LEU A 190 6.88 -0.16 11.47
CA LEU A 190 7.04 -1.58 11.16
C LEU A 190 6.18 -2.44 12.07
N ALA A 191 5.65 -3.52 11.51
CA ALA A 191 5.08 -4.64 12.24
C ALA A 191 5.53 -5.95 11.60
N LEU A 192 5.56 -7.03 12.38
CA LEU A 192 5.90 -8.38 11.94
C LEU A 192 4.69 -9.27 12.18
N LEU A 193 4.25 -9.98 11.16
CA LEU A 193 3.15 -10.95 11.23
C LEU A 193 3.72 -12.36 11.19
N ASP A 194 3.00 -13.33 11.76
CA ASP A 194 3.40 -14.73 11.72
C ASP A 194 3.39 -15.29 10.30
N LEU A 195 4.36 -16.16 10.00
CA LEU A 195 4.61 -16.70 8.67
C LEU A 195 3.49 -17.66 8.21
N GLU A 196 2.82 -18.32 9.15
CA GLU A 196 1.78 -19.33 8.90
C GLU A 196 0.38 -18.77 9.16
N ASP A 197 0.22 -17.91 10.19
CA ASP A 197 -1.03 -17.20 10.47
C ASP A 197 -0.88 -15.68 10.31
N PRO A 198 -1.16 -15.11 9.12
CA PRO A 198 -0.91 -13.70 8.84
C PRO A 198 -1.82 -12.74 9.65
N LYS A 199 -2.78 -13.24 10.43
CA LYS A 199 -3.55 -12.42 11.38
C LYS A 199 -2.80 -12.14 12.67
N ARG A 200 -1.80 -12.96 12.99
CA ARG A 200 -1.08 -12.88 14.26
C ARG A 200 0.06 -11.88 14.14
N VAL A 201 -0.12 -10.69 14.72
CA VAL A 201 0.96 -9.71 14.88
C VAL A 201 1.93 -10.21 15.97
N ILE A 202 3.18 -10.49 15.57
CA ILE A 202 4.26 -10.94 16.46
C ILE A 202 4.96 -9.74 17.11
N ALA A 203 5.16 -8.65 16.35
CA ALA A 203 5.88 -7.48 16.81
C ALA A 203 5.33 -6.21 16.14
N ARG A 204 5.43 -5.06 16.82
CA ARG A 204 5.06 -3.74 16.28
C ARG A 204 5.89 -2.67 16.98
N GLY A 205 6.61 -1.86 16.21
CA GLY A 205 7.39 -0.75 16.75
C GLY A 205 6.50 0.34 17.37
N ASP A 206 6.98 0.97 18.43
CA ASP A 206 6.36 2.13 19.07
C ASP A 206 6.71 3.45 18.36
N GLU A 207 7.89 3.55 17.78
CA GLU A 207 8.35 4.71 17.02
C GLU A 207 8.20 4.55 15.50
N TRP A 208 8.48 5.63 14.75
CA TRP A 208 8.52 5.62 13.29
C TRP A 208 9.98 5.50 12.82
N ILE A 209 10.21 4.88 11.67
CA ILE A 209 11.54 4.63 11.09
C ILE A 209 11.89 5.58 9.94
N PHE A 210 10.87 6.18 9.32
CA PHE A 210 11.04 7.03 8.15
C PHE A 210 9.91 8.06 8.09
N GLY A 211 10.24 9.28 7.71
CA GLY A 211 9.30 10.40 7.67
C GLY A 211 9.82 11.51 6.76
N PRO A 212 8.99 12.49 6.43
CA PRO A 212 9.39 13.61 5.60
C PRO A 212 10.50 14.37 6.31
N ASP A 213 11.52 14.76 5.57
CA ASP A 213 12.62 15.61 6.02
C ASP A 213 13.12 16.50 4.87
N GLU A 214 13.26 15.93 3.68
CA GLU A 214 13.77 16.63 2.51
C GLU A 214 12.73 17.61 1.92
N PRO A 215 13.18 18.70 1.26
CA PRO A 215 12.26 19.71 0.70
C PRO A 215 11.18 19.12 -0.22
N TYR A 216 11.51 18.10 -1.03
CA TYR A 216 10.57 17.45 -1.95
C TYR A 216 9.55 16.53 -1.24
N GLU A 217 9.72 16.24 0.05
CA GLU A 217 8.78 15.49 0.90
C GLU A 217 7.89 16.44 1.72
N ARG A 218 8.38 17.67 1.94
CA ARG A 218 7.71 18.74 2.69
C ARG A 218 6.85 19.64 1.80
N LEU A 219 7.23 19.82 0.54
CA LEU A 219 6.61 20.76 -0.40
C LEU A 219 6.09 20.05 -1.65
N GLY A 220 4.80 20.20 -1.91
CA GLY A 220 4.10 19.59 -3.05
C GLY A 220 2.60 19.83 -2.94
N ASP A 221 1.82 19.04 -3.66
CA ASP A 221 0.35 19.11 -3.62
C ASP A 221 -0.21 18.72 -2.24
N VAL A 222 0.50 17.83 -1.54
CA VAL A 222 0.22 17.49 -0.13
C VAL A 222 1.52 17.53 0.67
N SER A 223 1.72 18.58 1.47
CA SER A 223 2.90 18.71 2.33
C SER A 223 3.04 17.59 3.37
N ASP A 224 4.29 17.34 3.78
CA ASP A 224 4.66 16.43 4.87
C ASP A 224 4.25 14.96 4.63
N VAL A 225 4.52 14.45 3.42
CA VAL A 225 4.16 13.09 3.00
C VAL A 225 5.37 12.30 2.50
N VAL A 226 5.59 11.14 3.12
CA VAL A 226 6.28 10.00 2.51
C VAL A 226 5.31 8.81 2.45
N PHE A 227 5.04 8.30 1.25
CA PHE A 227 4.00 7.30 1.03
C PHE A 227 4.47 6.19 0.08
N PRO A 228 5.01 5.08 0.61
CA PRO A 228 5.45 3.96 -0.21
C PRO A 228 4.30 3.10 -0.70
N CYS A 229 4.36 2.73 -1.97
CA CYS A 229 3.46 1.75 -2.58
C CYS A 229 4.19 0.52 -3.13
N GLY A 230 5.52 0.59 -3.27
CA GLY A 230 6.32 -0.48 -3.86
C GLY A 230 7.63 -0.70 -3.11
N VAL A 231 8.01 -1.97 -3.00
CA VAL A 231 9.28 -2.39 -2.41
C VAL A 231 9.89 -3.49 -3.27
N VAL A 232 11.20 -3.43 -3.47
CA VAL A 232 11.98 -4.53 -4.05
C VAL A 232 13.00 -4.97 -3.02
N CYS A 233 13.04 -6.26 -2.74
CA CYS A 233 14.00 -6.86 -1.83
C CYS A 233 14.94 -7.75 -2.63
N ASN A 234 16.25 -7.50 -2.50
CA ASN A 234 17.29 -8.35 -3.06
C ASN A 234 18.24 -8.78 -1.95
N ALA A 235 18.05 -10.02 -1.47
CA ALA A 235 18.68 -10.52 -0.26
C ALA A 235 18.43 -9.58 0.93
N ASP A 236 19.44 -8.81 1.33
CA ASP A 236 19.32 -7.86 2.45
C ASP A 236 18.99 -6.43 2.00
N GLU A 237 19.28 -6.05 0.75
CA GLU A 237 19.02 -4.68 0.28
C GLU A 237 17.53 -4.49 -0.02
N ILE A 238 16.96 -3.41 0.53
CA ILE A 238 15.61 -2.95 0.25
C ILE A 238 15.69 -1.69 -0.60
N LEU A 239 14.93 -1.67 -1.69
CA LEU A 239 14.61 -0.49 -2.49
C LEU A 239 13.14 -0.12 -2.23
N LEU A 240 12.89 0.94 -1.48
CA LEU A 240 11.55 1.41 -1.12
C LEU A 240 11.17 2.62 -1.98
N TYR A 241 10.21 2.43 -2.88
CA TYR A 241 9.71 3.48 -3.77
C TYR A 241 8.52 4.18 -3.14
N TYR A 242 8.61 5.50 -2.98
CA TYR A 242 7.59 6.28 -2.28
C TYR A 242 7.21 7.56 -3.01
N GLY A 243 5.94 7.91 -2.88
CA GLY A 243 5.44 9.24 -3.21
C GLY A 243 5.92 10.23 -2.16
N ALA A 244 6.51 11.34 -2.62
CA ALA A 244 6.95 12.45 -1.82
C ALA A 244 6.09 13.67 -2.11
N ALA A 245 5.45 14.20 -1.07
CA ALA A 245 4.52 15.33 -1.11
C ALA A 245 3.41 15.25 -2.18
N ASP A 246 3.00 14.04 -2.58
CA ASP A 246 2.09 13.77 -3.72
C ASP A 246 2.52 14.37 -5.07
N THR A 247 3.81 14.72 -5.21
CA THR A 247 4.34 15.42 -6.38
C THR A 247 5.45 14.65 -7.10
N SER A 248 6.26 13.90 -6.35
CA SER A 248 7.42 13.18 -6.90
C SER A 248 7.45 11.72 -6.47
N ILE A 249 8.16 10.88 -7.23
CA ILE A 249 8.55 9.54 -6.78
C ILE A 249 10.01 9.63 -6.35
N ALA A 250 10.30 9.14 -5.14
CA ALA A 250 11.63 9.03 -4.58
C ALA A 250 11.94 7.58 -4.19
N LEU A 251 13.21 7.32 -3.92
CA LEU A 251 13.73 5.99 -3.57
C LEU A 251 14.55 6.10 -2.28
N ALA A 252 14.16 5.31 -1.28
CA ALA A 252 14.98 5.05 -0.10
C ALA A 252 15.62 3.67 -0.21
N LYS A 253 16.88 3.55 0.23
CA LYS A 253 17.59 2.27 0.35
C LYS A 253 17.79 1.90 1.80
N GLY A 254 17.70 0.62 2.13
CA GLY A 254 17.91 0.13 3.49
C GLY A 254 18.30 -1.34 3.56
N SER A 255 18.49 -1.84 4.78
CA SER A 255 18.76 -3.25 5.06
C SER A 255 17.57 -3.92 5.75
N LEU A 256 17.12 -5.05 5.22
CA LEU A 256 16.05 -5.85 5.82
C LEU A 256 16.43 -6.32 7.23
N LYS A 257 17.68 -6.76 7.42
CA LYS A 257 18.20 -7.15 8.73
C LYS A 257 18.17 -6.00 9.72
N GLU A 258 18.55 -4.78 9.31
CA GLU A 258 18.51 -3.62 10.19
C GLU A 258 17.07 -3.27 10.61
N LEU A 259 16.11 -3.32 9.69
CA LEU A 259 14.70 -3.11 10.00
C LEU A 259 14.16 -4.15 11.00
N LEU A 260 14.47 -5.43 10.81
CA LEU A 260 14.07 -6.51 11.72
C LEU A 260 14.75 -6.37 13.10
N GLN A 261 16.03 -6.03 13.12
CA GLN A 261 16.77 -5.78 14.37
C GLN A 261 16.22 -4.58 15.14
N TRP A 262 15.88 -3.50 14.45
CA TRP A 262 15.22 -2.35 15.05
C TRP A 262 13.88 -2.76 15.65
N LEU A 263 13.04 -3.48 14.90
CA LEU A 263 11.72 -3.89 15.36
C LEU A 263 11.78 -4.79 16.60
N LYS A 264 12.74 -5.70 16.68
CA LYS A 264 12.97 -6.53 17.88
C LYS A 264 13.30 -5.69 19.10
N LYS A 265 14.11 -4.64 18.95
CA LYS A 265 14.49 -3.76 20.07
C LYS A 265 13.30 -2.90 20.52
N SER A 266 12.55 -2.35 19.56
CA SER A 266 11.42 -1.43 19.81
C SER A 266 10.11 -2.12 20.20
N SER A 267 10.01 -3.44 20.10
CA SER A 267 8.83 -4.21 20.53
C SER A 267 8.97 -4.82 21.94
N SER A 268 10.04 -4.47 22.66
CA SER A 268 10.36 -4.96 24.01
C SER A 268 9.65 -4.13 25.09
#